data_AF-A0A960U992-F1
#
_entry.id   AF-A0A960U992-F1
#
_cell.length_a   1.000
_cell.length_b   1.000
_cell.length_c   1.000
_cell.angle_alpha   90.00
_cell.angle_beta   90.00
_cell.angle_gamma   90.00
#
_symmetry.space_group_name_H-M   'P 1'
#
loop_
_entity.id
_entity.type
_entity.pdbx_description
1 polymer ?
#
loop_
_entity_poly.entity_id
_entity_poly.type
_entity_poly.pdbx_seq_one_letter_code
_entity_poly.pdbx_strand_id
1 'polypeptide(L)'
;YRFFRKIDNTLKFVALIILTLLFMDPYKGTSVPIINGISNEREIYKPNNVTYLMLKILSWKPHFERANVRFAFGGAQAIYAYYLENNYAIEAECGLTDSYLAHRKISMRGRVGHEKEAPLSYLQEKGIHLHMSGEEGHWGEEKYKGYIKGLPGEINIIYDDPNVINILRQHPDIQFPNY
;
A
#
# COMPACT_ATOMS: atom_id res chain seq x y z
N TYR A 1 -15.26 -23.44 -40.23
CA TYR A 1 -15.55 -23.58 -38.78
C TYR A 1 -15.84 -25.04 -38.37
N ARG A 2 -14.85 -25.96 -38.49
CA ARG A 2 -15.05 -27.37 -38.07
C ARG A 2 -13.78 -28.14 -37.68
N PHE A 3 -12.65 -27.45 -37.44
CA PHE A 3 -11.35 -28.12 -37.24
C PHE A 3 -10.95 -28.34 -35.77
N PHE A 4 -11.56 -27.65 -34.80
CA PHE A 4 -11.15 -27.72 -33.38
C PHE A 4 -12.00 -28.62 -32.48
N ARG A 5 -12.93 -29.43 -33.03
CA ARG A 5 -14.02 -30.02 -32.22
C ARG A 5 -13.72 -31.37 -31.53
N LYS A 6 -12.49 -31.90 -31.62
CA LYS A 6 -12.07 -33.10 -30.87
C LYS A 6 -10.59 -33.03 -30.51
N ILE A 7 -10.21 -32.09 -29.66
CA ILE A 7 -8.95 -32.25 -28.91
C ILE A 7 -9.25 -33.21 -27.77
N ASP A 8 -8.65 -34.40 -27.82
CA ASP A 8 -8.71 -35.43 -26.78
C ASP A 8 -8.33 -34.83 -25.41
N ASN A 9 -9.09 -35.18 -24.37
CA ASN A 9 -8.84 -34.73 -23.01
C ASN A 9 -7.44 -35.16 -22.52
N THR A 10 -6.94 -36.28 -23.01
CA THR A 10 -5.56 -36.75 -22.78
C THR A 10 -4.54 -35.73 -23.31
N LEU A 11 -4.76 -35.21 -24.51
CA LEU A 11 -3.86 -34.23 -25.13
C LEU A 11 -3.87 -32.90 -24.37
N LYS A 12 -5.04 -32.46 -23.90
CA LYS A 12 -5.17 -31.25 -23.06
C LYS A 12 -4.47 -31.43 -21.72
N PHE A 13 -4.59 -32.61 -21.10
CA PHE A 13 -3.95 -32.92 -19.84
C PHE A 13 -2.42 -32.96 -19.96
N VAL A 14 -1.90 -33.59 -21.02
CA VAL A 14 -0.47 -33.58 -21.33
C VAL A 14 0.02 -32.15 -21.60
N ALA A 15 -0.72 -31.38 -22.39
CA ALA A 15 -0.38 -29.97 -22.65
C ALA A 15 -0.36 -29.14 -21.35
N LEU A 16 -1.30 -29.36 -20.43
CA LEU A 16 -1.33 -28.70 -19.11
C LEU A 16 -0.09 -29.04 -18.28
N ILE A 17 0.30 -30.32 -18.21
CA ILE A 17 1.52 -30.74 -17.51
C ILE A 17 2.76 -30.07 -18.13
N ILE A 18 2.89 -30.11 -19.46
CA ILE A 18 4.01 -29.49 -20.17
C ILE A 18 4.05 -27.98 -19.89
N LEU A 19 2.92 -27.29 -19.97
CA LEU A 19 2.84 -25.85 -19.67
C LEU A 19 3.22 -25.54 -18.22
N THR A 20 2.87 -26.41 -17.28
CA THR A 20 3.25 -26.26 -15.87
C THR A 20 4.75 -26.48 -15.65
N LEU A 21 5.34 -27.45 -16.35
CA LEU A 21 6.79 -27.74 -16.28
C LEU A 21 7.63 -26.68 -17.00
N LEU A 22 7.09 -26.09 -18.07
CA LEU A 22 7.70 -24.97 -18.79
C LEU A 22 7.38 -23.61 -18.15
N PHE A 23 6.69 -23.59 -17.01
CA PHE A 23 6.42 -22.33 -16.31
C PHE A 23 7.74 -21.69 -15.88
N MET A 24 8.08 -20.60 -16.57
CA MET A 24 9.18 -19.74 -16.20
C MET A 24 8.66 -18.75 -15.16
N ASP A 25 9.05 -18.96 -13.91
CA ASP A 25 8.82 -17.97 -12.87
C ASP A 25 9.83 -16.83 -13.07
N PRO A 26 9.39 -15.62 -13.48
CA PRO A 26 10.29 -14.51 -13.74
C PRO A 26 10.99 -14.05 -12.45
N TYR A 27 10.42 -14.30 -11.27
CA TYR A 27 10.96 -13.90 -9.97
C TYR A 27 11.98 -14.90 -9.39
N LYS A 28 12.11 -16.08 -9.99
CA LYS A 28 13.01 -17.12 -9.50
C LYS A 28 14.47 -16.63 -9.48
N GLY A 29 15.10 -16.68 -8.32
CA GLY A 29 16.49 -16.26 -8.13
C GLY A 29 16.67 -14.77 -7.82
N THR A 30 15.58 -14.00 -7.74
CA THR A 30 15.61 -12.63 -7.21
C THR A 30 15.73 -12.67 -5.67
N SER A 31 16.46 -11.72 -5.09
CA SER A 31 16.58 -11.59 -3.62
C SER A 31 15.33 -10.98 -2.98
N VAL A 32 14.62 -10.15 -3.74
CA VAL A 32 13.31 -9.56 -3.43
C VAL A 32 12.44 -9.80 -4.66
N PRO A 33 11.19 -10.27 -4.52
CA PRO A 33 10.38 -10.67 -5.65
C PRO A 33 9.74 -9.46 -6.36
N ILE A 34 10.61 -8.57 -6.86
CA ILE A 34 10.27 -7.33 -7.56
C ILE A 34 11.12 -7.26 -8.84
N ILE A 35 10.48 -7.04 -9.98
CA ILE A 35 11.13 -6.85 -11.28
C ILE A 35 10.56 -5.60 -11.92
N ASN A 36 11.42 -4.62 -12.24
CA ASN A 36 11.02 -3.35 -12.84
C ASN A 36 9.89 -2.63 -12.07
N GLY A 37 9.90 -2.72 -10.74
CA GLY A 37 8.87 -2.12 -9.89
C GLY A 37 7.54 -2.90 -9.83
N ILE A 38 7.44 -4.05 -10.50
CA ILE A 38 6.30 -4.96 -10.41
C ILE A 38 6.64 -6.06 -9.43
N SER A 39 5.77 -6.24 -8.45
CA SER A 39 6.01 -7.13 -7.32
C SER A 39 5.21 -8.44 -7.44
N ASN A 40 5.79 -9.57 -7.04
CA ASN A 40 5.05 -10.82 -6.88
C ASN A 40 4.29 -10.78 -5.55
N GLU A 41 3.07 -10.29 -5.59
CA GLU A 41 2.22 -10.12 -4.42
C GLU A 41 2.06 -11.41 -3.60
N ARG A 42 2.06 -12.58 -4.23
CA ARG A 42 1.93 -13.87 -3.51
C ARG A 42 3.10 -14.12 -2.55
N GLU A 43 4.30 -13.67 -2.93
CA GLU A 43 5.49 -13.83 -2.10
C GLU A 43 5.64 -12.71 -1.06
N ILE A 44 5.05 -11.55 -1.33
CA ILE A 44 5.02 -10.40 -0.43
C ILE A 44 3.97 -10.61 0.67
N TYR A 45 2.75 -10.96 0.30
CA TYR A 45 1.61 -11.16 1.20
C TYR A 45 1.49 -12.61 1.65
N LYS A 46 2.56 -13.15 2.27
CA LYS A 46 2.49 -14.47 2.89
C LYS A 46 1.44 -14.47 4.02
N PRO A 47 0.57 -15.49 4.14
CA PRO A 47 -0.52 -15.51 5.13
C PRO A 47 -0.09 -15.24 6.57
N ASN A 48 1.08 -15.74 6.98
CA ASN A 48 1.62 -15.50 8.33
C ASN A 48 2.01 -14.03 8.54
N ASN A 49 2.60 -13.39 7.53
CA ASN A 49 2.98 -11.98 7.58
C ASN A 49 1.74 -11.09 7.59
N VAL A 50 0.75 -11.41 6.75
CA VAL A 50 -0.52 -10.68 6.70
C VAL A 50 -1.26 -10.82 8.04
N THR A 51 -1.34 -12.02 8.61
CA THR A 51 -1.95 -12.25 9.92
C THR A 51 -1.24 -11.46 11.02
N TYR A 52 0.10 -11.47 11.02
CA TYR A 52 0.89 -10.69 11.99
C TYR A 52 0.62 -9.19 11.87
N LEU A 53 0.66 -8.65 10.65
CA LEU A 53 0.37 -7.24 10.38
C LEU A 53 -1.06 -6.90 10.79
N MET A 54 -2.04 -7.71 10.40
CA MET A 54 -3.44 -7.53 10.78
C MET A 54 -3.60 -7.42 12.29
N LEU A 55 -3.04 -8.35 13.08
CA LEU A 55 -3.16 -8.32 14.54
C LEU A 55 -2.58 -7.04 15.15
N LYS A 56 -1.50 -6.51 14.58
CA LYS A 56 -0.94 -5.22 14.99
C LYS A 56 -1.84 -4.05 14.60
N ILE A 57 -2.32 -4.02 13.37
CA ILE A 57 -3.18 -2.94 12.87
C ILE A 57 -4.47 -2.83 13.71
N LEU A 58 -5.05 -3.98 14.05
CA LEU A 58 -6.24 -4.04 14.90
C LEU A 58 -6.02 -3.48 16.31
N SER A 59 -4.79 -3.49 16.84
CA SER A 59 -4.51 -2.85 18.13
C SER A 59 -4.51 -1.32 18.05
N TRP A 60 -4.22 -0.77 16.86
CA TRP A 60 -4.20 0.68 16.62
C TRP A 60 -5.60 1.22 16.31
N LYS A 61 -6.49 0.40 15.75
CA LYS A 61 -7.84 0.78 15.30
C LYS A 61 -8.60 1.68 16.30
N PRO A 62 -8.71 1.37 17.61
CA PRO A 62 -9.44 2.23 18.56
C PRO A 62 -8.87 3.65 18.68
N HIS A 63 -7.56 3.83 18.50
CA HIS A 63 -6.91 5.14 18.54
C HIS A 63 -7.18 5.91 17.26
N PHE A 64 -7.13 5.24 16.10
CA PHE A 64 -7.44 5.83 14.80
C PHE A 64 -8.92 6.24 14.69
N GLU A 65 -9.83 5.41 15.19
CA GLU A 65 -11.26 5.71 15.25
C GLU A 65 -11.55 6.89 16.18
N ARG A 66 -11.02 6.87 17.41
CA ARG A 66 -11.22 7.95 18.39
C ARG A 66 -10.66 9.29 17.92
N ALA A 67 -9.54 9.28 17.23
CA ALA A 67 -8.96 10.47 16.62
C ALA A 67 -9.63 10.87 15.30
N ASN A 68 -10.55 10.06 14.76
CA ASN A 68 -11.15 10.25 13.44
C ASN A 68 -10.09 10.51 12.36
N VAL A 69 -9.05 9.67 12.34
CA VAL A 69 -7.88 9.89 11.48
C VAL A 69 -8.26 9.80 10.01
N ARG A 70 -7.84 10.80 9.23
CA ARG A 70 -7.87 10.78 7.78
C ARG A 70 -6.44 10.62 7.30
N PHE A 71 -6.15 9.61 6.49
CA PHE A 71 -4.78 9.34 6.08
C PHE A 71 -4.64 9.05 4.60
N ALA A 72 -3.46 9.33 4.08
CA ALA A 72 -3.00 8.93 2.77
C ALA A 72 -2.12 7.67 2.89
N PHE A 73 -2.13 6.80 1.90
CA PHE A 73 -1.28 5.62 1.83
C PHE A 73 -0.70 5.42 0.43
N GLY A 74 0.43 4.72 0.34
CA GLY A 74 1.06 4.33 -0.92
C GLY A 74 1.27 2.82 -1.03
N GLY A 75 1.01 2.24 -2.20
CA GLY A 75 1.33 0.84 -2.50
C GLY A 75 0.80 -0.17 -1.47
N ALA A 76 1.71 -0.94 -0.85
CA ALA A 76 1.36 -2.04 0.05
C ALA A 76 0.67 -1.59 1.36
N GLN A 77 0.72 -0.29 1.67
CA GLN A 77 0.18 0.33 2.86
C GLN A 77 -1.36 0.39 2.78
N ALA A 78 -1.97 0.02 1.65
CA ALA A 78 -3.41 -0.22 1.51
C ALA A 78 -3.99 -1.17 2.56
N ILE A 79 -3.16 -2.09 3.09
CA ILE A 79 -3.55 -2.98 4.19
C ILE A 79 -4.01 -2.23 5.45
N TYR A 80 -3.47 -1.02 5.69
CA TYR A 80 -3.88 -0.18 6.81
C TYR A 80 -5.29 0.38 6.59
N ALA A 81 -5.59 0.85 5.39
CA ALA A 81 -6.94 1.31 5.02
C ALA A 81 -7.97 0.20 5.19
N TYR A 82 -7.61 -1.03 4.82
CA TYR A 82 -8.49 -2.18 4.95
C TYR A 82 -8.82 -2.54 6.40
N TYR A 83 -7.83 -2.63 7.30
CA TYR A 83 -8.04 -3.12 8.67
C TYR A 83 -8.31 -2.04 9.72
N LEU A 84 -7.87 -0.80 9.50
CA LEU A 84 -8.23 0.30 10.40
C LEU A 84 -9.69 0.72 10.23
N GLU A 85 -10.30 0.44 9.07
CA GLU A 85 -11.69 0.79 8.75
C GLU A 85 -11.99 2.29 8.98
N ASN A 86 -11.01 3.14 8.70
CA ASN A 86 -11.15 4.57 8.91
C ASN A 86 -12.19 5.20 8.00
N ASN A 87 -12.81 6.27 8.50
CA ASN A 87 -13.80 7.06 7.78
C ASN A 87 -13.26 7.66 6.46
N TYR A 88 -11.95 7.87 6.34
CA TYR A 88 -11.34 8.41 5.13
C TYR A 88 -9.90 7.95 4.93
N ALA A 89 -9.64 7.26 3.82
CA ALA A 89 -8.30 6.92 3.35
C ALA A 89 -8.16 7.23 1.85
N ILE A 90 -7.01 7.75 1.44
CA ILE A 90 -6.70 8.05 0.04
C ILE A 90 -5.40 7.39 -0.39
N GLU A 91 -5.41 6.68 -1.51
CA GLU A 91 -4.19 6.21 -2.16
C GLU A 91 -3.53 7.41 -2.87
N ALA A 92 -2.32 7.75 -2.46
CA ALA A 92 -1.65 8.98 -2.83
C ALA A 92 -0.58 8.85 -3.92
N GLU A 93 -0.21 7.64 -4.36
CA GLU A 93 0.86 7.46 -5.37
C GLU A 93 0.31 7.26 -6.80
N CYS A 94 -0.82 6.57 -6.92
CA CYS A 94 -1.39 6.14 -8.19
C CYS A 94 -2.84 6.62 -8.41
N GLY A 95 -3.52 7.09 -7.38
CA GLY A 95 -4.86 7.69 -7.47
C GLY A 95 -5.97 6.66 -7.63
N LEU A 96 -5.74 5.41 -7.26
CA LEU A 96 -6.72 4.31 -7.40
C LEU A 96 -8.03 4.56 -6.64
N THR A 97 -7.98 5.36 -5.57
CA THR A 97 -9.15 5.61 -4.71
C THR A 97 -9.68 7.04 -4.82
N ASP A 98 -9.12 7.89 -5.69
CA ASP A 98 -9.50 9.29 -5.79
C ASP A 98 -9.63 9.75 -7.25
N SER A 99 -10.81 10.25 -7.60
CA SER A 99 -11.13 10.63 -8.98
C SER A 99 -10.26 11.77 -9.49
N TYR A 100 -9.94 12.77 -8.65
CA TYR A 100 -9.08 13.87 -9.09
C TYR A 100 -7.70 13.34 -9.46
N LEU A 101 -7.07 12.55 -8.57
CA LEU A 101 -5.77 11.95 -8.84
C LEU A 101 -5.80 11.01 -10.06
N ALA A 102 -6.82 10.16 -10.18
CA ALA A 102 -6.98 9.25 -11.31
C ALA A 102 -7.02 9.97 -12.67
N HIS A 103 -7.62 11.16 -12.74
CA HIS A 103 -7.75 11.94 -13.98
C HIS A 103 -6.60 12.92 -14.24
N ARG A 104 -5.62 13.04 -13.34
CA ARG A 104 -4.45 13.88 -13.59
C ARG A 104 -3.67 13.38 -14.81
N LYS A 105 -3.21 14.33 -15.61
CA LYS A 105 -2.30 14.05 -16.73
C LYS A 105 -0.96 13.61 -16.17
N ILE A 106 -0.39 12.56 -16.76
CA ILE A 106 0.98 12.14 -16.48
C ILE A 106 1.92 13.14 -17.15
N SER A 107 2.69 13.88 -16.36
CA SER A 107 3.67 14.85 -16.85
C SER A 107 4.95 14.19 -17.35
N MET A 108 5.37 13.11 -16.69
CA MET A 108 6.58 12.34 -16.99
C MET A 108 6.32 10.86 -16.73
N ARG A 109 6.84 9.99 -17.60
CA ARG A 109 6.77 8.55 -17.41
C ARG A 109 7.81 8.07 -16.39
N GLY A 110 7.42 7.13 -15.55
CA GLY A 110 8.24 6.57 -14.47
C GLY A 110 7.82 5.15 -14.12
N ARG A 111 7.75 4.83 -12.81
CA ARG A 111 7.24 3.54 -12.33
C ARG A 111 5.76 3.44 -12.68
N VAL A 112 5.39 2.50 -13.55
CA VAL A 112 4.00 2.31 -14.00
C VAL A 112 3.08 2.21 -12.80
N GLY A 113 2.01 3.01 -12.80
CA GLY A 113 1.10 3.13 -11.67
C GLY A 113 1.43 4.32 -10.77
N HIS A 114 2.69 4.63 -10.51
CA HIS A 114 3.10 5.62 -9.50
C HIS A 114 3.43 7.00 -10.09
N GLU A 115 2.77 7.35 -11.20
CA GLU A 115 3.08 8.55 -12.00
C GLU A 115 2.15 9.74 -11.66
N LYS A 116 1.25 9.57 -10.68
CA LYS A 116 0.18 10.53 -10.36
C LYS A 116 0.16 10.90 -8.88
N GLU A 117 1.34 11.01 -8.30
CA GLU A 117 1.56 11.34 -6.89
C GLU A 117 0.79 12.58 -6.44
N ALA A 118 0.07 12.46 -5.32
CA ALA A 118 -0.77 13.51 -4.79
C ALA A 118 0.06 14.72 -4.33
N PRO A 119 -0.25 15.95 -4.81
CA PRO A 119 0.41 17.14 -4.30
C PRO A 119 0.14 17.33 -2.81
N LEU A 120 1.14 17.74 -2.04
CA LEU A 120 0.98 18.00 -0.60
C LEU A 120 -0.19 18.95 -0.32
N SER A 121 -0.32 20.02 -1.11
CA SER A 121 -1.42 20.99 -0.98
C SER A 121 -2.81 20.35 -1.16
N TYR A 122 -2.93 19.35 -2.04
CA TYR A 122 -4.18 18.62 -2.23
C TYR A 122 -4.51 17.75 -1.03
N LEU A 123 -3.51 17.06 -0.46
CA LEU A 123 -3.71 16.27 0.75
C LEU A 123 -4.10 17.16 1.94
N GLN A 124 -3.50 18.34 2.06
CA GLN A 124 -3.85 19.34 3.07
C GLN A 124 -5.27 19.89 2.88
N GLU A 125 -5.67 20.24 1.66
CA GLU A 125 -7.05 20.66 1.33
C GLU A 125 -8.07 19.56 1.67
N LYS A 126 -7.70 18.31 1.44
CA LYS A 126 -8.50 17.15 1.83
C LYS A 126 -8.48 16.88 3.33
N GLY A 127 -7.75 17.63 4.16
CA GLY A 127 -7.67 17.41 5.59
C GLY A 127 -7.07 16.05 5.95
N ILE A 128 -6.07 15.60 5.19
CA ILE A 128 -5.30 14.40 5.52
C ILE A 128 -4.33 14.73 6.65
N HIS A 129 -4.41 13.96 7.75
CA HIS A 129 -3.53 14.12 8.91
C HIS A 129 -2.18 13.45 8.69
N LEU A 130 -2.20 12.21 8.17
CA LEU A 130 -1.02 11.35 8.08
C LEU A 130 -0.83 10.81 6.66
N HIS A 131 0.41 10.57 6.28
CA HIS A 131 0.77 9.77 5.11
C HIS A 131 1.59 8.55 5.56
N MET A 132 1.14 7.35 5.16
CA MET A 132 1.79 6.07 5.45
C MET A 132 2.44 5.52 4.19
N SER A 133 3.78 5.50 4.14
CA SER A 133 4.56 5.01 2.99
C SER A 133 5.49 3.86 3.36
N GLY A 134 5.71 2.93 2.42
CA GLY A 134 6.66 1.83 2.58
C GLY A 134 8.11 2.20 2.28
N GLU A 135 8.32 3.34 1.61
CA GLU A 135 9.62 3.95 1.31
C GLU A 135 9.75 5.27 2.10
N GLU A 136 10.97 5.84 2.20
CA GLU A 136 11.16 7.15 2.83
C GLU A 136 10.19 8.17 2.22
N GLY A 137 9.35 8.77 3.06
CA GLY A 137 8.30 9.65 2.58
C GLY A 137 8.87 10.90 1.92
N HIS A 138 8.33 11.28 0.76
CA HIS A 138 8.60 12.57 0.11
C HIS A 138 7.69 13.71 0.60
N TRP A 139 6.73 13.41 1.48
CA TRP A 139 5.77 14.37 2.00
C TRP A 139 6.09 14.74 3.44
N GLY A 140 6.02 16.03 3.74
CA GLY A 140 6.30 16.56 5.08
C GLY A 140 7.76 16.95 5.28
N GLU A 141 8.01 17.81 6.27
CA GLU A 141 9.38 18.12 6.72
C GLU A 141 9.90 17.00 7.62
N GLU A 142 11.23 16.80 7.71
CA GLU A 142 11.82 15.74 8.56
C GLU A 142 11.36 15.79 10.03
N LYS A 143 11.06 16.99 10.54
CA LYS A 143 10.55 17.18 11.91
C LYS A 143 9.14 16.61 12.13
N TYR A 144 8.43 16.28 11.05
CA TYR A 144 7.07 15.73 11.05
C TYR A 144 7.04 14.23 10.75
N LYS A 145 8.19 13.56 10.79
CA LYS A 145 8.29 12.11 10.68
C LYS A 145 7.97 11.43 12.01
N GLY A 146 7.16 10.38 11.92
CA GLY A 146 6.88 9.42 12.97
C GLY A 146 7.06 7.99 12.44
N TYR A 147 7.00 7.04 13.35
CA TYR A 147 7.02 5.62 13.01
C TYR A 147 6.06 4.85 13.90
N ILE A 148 5.58 3.74 13.36
CA ILE A 148 4.82 2.76 14.14
C ILE A 148 5.67 1.51 14.31
N LYS A 149 5.83 1.05 15.55
CA LYS A 149 6.64 -0.11 15.87
C LYS A 149 6.10 -1.38 15.20
N GLY A 150 6.86 -1.89 14.24
CA GLY A 150 6.50 -3.08 13.46
C GLY A 150 5.53 -2.80 12.30
N LEU A 151 5.37 -1.52 11.95
CA LEU A 151 4.94 -1.11 10.63
C LEU A 151 6.18 -1.04 9.72
N PRO A 152 6.24 -1.78 8.61
CA PRO A 152 7.23 -1.48 7.57
C PRO A 152 6.89 -0.11 6.95
N GLY A 153 7.81 0.84 7.07
CA GLY A 153 7.67 2.17 6.48
C GLY A 153 7.68 3.33 7.47
N GLU A 154 7.39 4.53 6.97
CA GLU A 154 7.35 5.79 7.72
C GLU A 154 5.92 6.34 7.82
N ILE A 155 5.67 7.14 8.85
CA ILE A 155 4.50 8.01 8.94
C ILE A 155 4.93 9.45 8.84
N ASN A 156 4.32 10.21 7.95
CA ASN A 156 4.57 11.63 7.83
C ASN A 156 3.31 12.40 8.25
N ILE A 157 3.46 13.42 9.09
CA ILE A 157 2.37 14.33 9.40
C ILE A 157 2.20 15.29 8.22
N ILE A 158 1.02 15.25 7.60
CA ILE A 158 0.62 16.11 6.47
C ILE A 158 -0.07 17.38 6.98
N TYR A 159 -0.94 17.21 7.98
CA TYR A 159 -1.66 18.27 8.64
C TYR A 159 -1.53 18.08 10.16
N ASP A 160 -0.99 19.09 10.82
CA ASP A 160 -0.76 19.10 12.25
C ASP A 160 -2.06 19.41 13.01
N ASP A 161 -2.79 18.35 13.36
CA ASP A 161 -3.91 18.42 14.31
C ASP A 161 -3.45 17.85 15.68
N PRO A 162 -3.19 18.72 16.67
CA PRO A 162 -2.70 18.29 17.98
C PRO A 162 -3.63 17.29 18.68
N ASN A 163 -4.95 17.35 18.46
CA ASN A 163 -5.86 16.39 19.08
C ASN A 163 -5.65 15.00 18.50
N VAL A 164 -5.50 14.90 17.18
CA VAL A 164 -5.20 13.65 16.48
C VAL A 164 -3.88 13.07 16.96
N ILE A 165 -2.81 13.86 16.94
CA ILE A 165 -1.48 13.40 17.31
C ILE A 165 -1.42 12.97 18.78
N ASN A 166 -2.03 13.74 19.69
CA ASN A 166 -2.06 13.41 21.11
C ASN A 166 -2.85 12.12 21.41
N ILE A 167 -3.94 11.87 20.68
CA ILE A 167 -4.68 10.60 20.81
C ILE A 167 -3.84 9.43 20.32
N LEU A 168 -3.18 9.58 19.17
CA LEU A 168 -2.35 8.51 18.59
C LEU A 168 -1.15 8.14 19.46
N ARG A 169 -0.48 9.13 20.06
CA ARG A 169 0.66 8.94 20.98
C ARG A 169 0.32 8.18 22.26
N GLN A 170 -0.96 8.01 22.59
CA GLN A 170 -1.37 7.18 23.73
C GLN A 170 -1.14 5.70 23.46
N HIS A 171 -1.00 5.28 22.20
CA HIS A 171 -0.62 3.92 21.85
C HIS A 171 0.91 3.75 21.89
N PRO A 172 1.47 2.77 22.63
CA PRO A 172 2.92 2.65 22.84
C PRO A 172 3.72 2.38 21.57
N ASP A 173 3.07 1.81 20.55
CA ASP A 173 3.71 1.54 19.25
C ASP A 173 3.78 2.76 18.34
N ILE A 174 3.03 3.84 18.58
CA ILE A 174 2.97 5.00 17.68
C ILE A 174 3.83 6.12 18.26
N GLN A 175 4.88 6.49 17.54
CA GLN A 175 5.88 7.44 18.02
C GLN A 175 6.13 8.55 17.03
N PHE A 176 6.13 9.79 17.53
CA PHE A 176 6.51 11.00 16.83
C PHE A 176 7.66 11.63 17.62
N PRO A 177 8.93 11.29 17.33
CA PRO A 177 10.07 11.63 18.18
C PRO A 177 10.30 13.15 18.33
N ASN A 178 9.92 13.91 17.31
CA ASN A 178 10.14 15.34 17.19
C ASN A 178 8.89 16.17 17.53
N TYR A 179 7.85 15.55 18.11
CA TYR A 179 6.57 16.16 18.49
C TYR A 179 6.34 16.06 19.99
#